data_AF-A0A1W9VPM3-F1
#
_entry.id   AF-A0A1W9VPM3-F1
#
_cell.length_a   1.000
_cell.length_b   1.000
_cell.length_c   1.000
_cell.angle_alpha   90.00
_cell.angle_beta   90.00
_cell.angle_gamma   90.00
#
_symmetry.space_group_name_H-M   'P 1'
#
loop_
_entity.id
_entity.type
_entity.pdbx_description
1 polymer ?
#
loop_
_entity_poly.entity_id
_entity_poly.type
_entity_poly.pdbx_seq_one_letter_code
_entity_poly.pdbx_strand_id
1 'polypeptide(L)'
;MSNLEIKFELEIKEPTVNITAERLGIVMTKSDGENVDVSLKVAIDGERDDLDELDLTGIKSLNKETNEVSFDFTLAEEALTEQNINFASAFIDVKIPNGSKSNLETELGRVKVSSLDGLVNIETEIGAVLLEDCSGTFNIETEIGSVNIFDSDFEKLNCETEVGSIRMTKIKAHTVNCSTEVGQIILEEADVSETNLMSETGNIEYTLLPSKQNHSKISTEIGKVKIIIPEESGLIITATTELGKISSFLKDVETKSLSEGVIFRKKGIEDNNERIVTMQVSSEIGNIVLLHDNTDMNEEGKKSFKSSKIANEIEKAMEEVTKATKVFSSPAFKQAFSGAFANLGETIRKNVQVAVKDADVTIKDTFGTVRDSFKEEAHRAKMEREEMLEAAQHMRENASATRKDVREQAREAREEAREAREEARQAKEQVTKVVARDGLNSDMFADNESASSGTEKSRLKVLDLLEKGVITQQDAKELLEAIGK
;
A
#
# COMPACT_ATOMS: atom_id res chain seq x y z
N MET A 1 -7.17 -46.65 -9.29
CA MET A 1 -6.08 -45.72 -8.98
C MET A 1 -4.93 -46.58 -8.56
N SER A 2 -3.88 -46.60 -9.36
CA SER A 2 -2.63 -47.25 -9.01
C SER A 2 -1.67 -46.19 -8.46
N ASN A 3 -0.96 -46.52 -7.39
CA ASN A 3 0.01 -45.63 -6.74
C ASN A 3 1.41 -46.18 -6.94
N LEU A 4 2.34 -45.32 -7.35
CA LEU A 4 3.76 -45.63 -7.48
C LEU A 4 4.55 -44.77 -6.49
N GLU A 5 5.45 -45.40 -5.74
CA GLU A 5 6.32 -44.73 -4.77
C GLU A 5 7.76 -45.19 -4.97
N ILE A 6 8.64 -44.27 -5.35
CA ILE A 6 10.09 -44.52 -5.48
C ILE A 6 10.79 -43.81 -4.34
N LYS A 7 11.62 -44.53 -3.57
CA LYS A 7 12.32 -44.01 -2.38
C LYS A 7 13.82 -44.01 -2.55
N PHE A 8 14.44 -42.92 -2.13
CA PHE A 8 15.88 -42.75 -2.00
C PHE A 8 16.18 -42.33 -0.57
N GLU A 9 17.04 -43.08 0.12
CA GLU A 9 17.54 -42.74 1.45
C GLU A 9 19.05 -42.51 1.39
N LEU A 10 19.50 -41.42 2.03
CA LEU A 10 20.88 -40.95 1.99
C LEU A 10 21.31 -40.49 3.37
N GLU A 11 22.37 -41.10 3.90
CA GLU A 11 22.99 -40.67 5.15
C GLU A 11 24.08 -39.63 4.85
N ILE A 12 23.77 -38.34 5.05
CA ILE A 12 24.67 -37.22 4.77
C ILE A 12 24.49 -36.15 5.84
N LYS A 13 25.59 -35.83 6.52
CA LYS A 13 25.61 -34.79 7.53
C LYS A 13 25.73 -33.40 6.87
N GLU A 14 24.83 -32.48 7.24
CA GLU A 14 24.77 -31.10 6.72
C GLU A 14 24.73 -31.03 5.18
N PRO A 15 23.71 -31.64 4.54
CA PRO A 15 23.63 -31.73 3.09
C PRO A 15 23.29 -30.38 2.46
N THR A 16 23.80 -30.19 1.23
CA THR A 16 23.22 -29.26 0.26
C THR A 16 22.36 -30.08 -0.69
N VAL A 17 21.05 -29.84 -0.69
CA VAL A 17 20.07 -30.62 -1.46
C VAL A 17 19.54 -29.78 -2.62
N ASN A 18 19.84 -30.19 -3.84
CA ASN A 18 19.30 -29.60 -5.06
C ASN A 18 18.20 -30.50 -5.62
N ILE A 19 17.04 -29.94 -5.91
CA ILE A 19 15.92 -30.67 -6.47
C ILE A 19 15.40 -29.88 -7.66
N THR A 20 15.51 -30.46 -8.84
CA THR A 20 14.96 -29.90 -10.08
C THR A 20 13.83 -30.80 -10.53
N ALA A 21 12.67 -30.21 -10.83
CA ALA A 21 11.48 -30.93 -11.22
C ALA A 21 10.65 -30.17 -12.26
N GLU A 22 10.48 -30.73 -13.46
CA GLU A 22 9.72 -30.03 -14.51
C GLU A 22 8.23 -29.89 -14.17
N ARG A 23 7.57 -30.98 -13.74
CA ARG A 23 6.08 -31.02 -13.67
C ARG A 23 5.52 -31.49 -12.33
N LEU A 24 6.37 -31.53 -11.30
CA LEU A 24 6.06 -32.15 -10.02
C LEU A 24 6.01 -31.10 -8.93
N GLY A 25 5.02 -31.21 -8.05
CA GLY A 25 5.06 -30.46 -6.81
C GLY A 25 6.22 -30.93 -5.93
N ILE A 26 6.82 -30.04 -5.17
CA ILE A 26 7.85 -30.36 -4.19
C ILE A 26 7.27 -30.13 -2.80
N VAL A 27 7.35 -31.14 -1.95
CA VAL A 27 7.01 -31.06 -0.52
C VAL A 27 8.30 -31.32 0.25
N MET A 28 8.77 -30.31 0.97
CA MET A 28 9.97 -30.41 1.79
C MET A 28 9.62 -30.26 3.26
N THR A 29 10.10 -31.19 4.08
CA THR A 29 9.88 -31.19 5.53
C THR A 29 11.17 -31.49 6.27
N LYS A 30 11.21 -31.12 7.54
CA LYS A 30 12.32 -31.49 8.41
C LYS A 30 12.31 -32.98 8.74
N SER A 31 13.51 -33.56 8.75
CA SER A 31 13.82 -34.88 9.29
C SER A 31 14.36 -34.74 10.72
N ASP A 32 13.96 -35.66 11.60
CA ASP A 32 14.51 -35.77 12.95
C ASP A 32 15.90 -36.46 12.96
N GLY A 33 16.33 -37.04 11.83
CA GLY A 33 17.59 -37.74 11.67
C GLY A 33 18.66 -36.96 10.91
N GLU A 34 19.81 -37.61 10.70
CA GLU A 34 20.89 -37.11 9.83
C GLU A 34 20.71 -37.53 8.37
N ASN A 35 19.58 -38.17 8.04
CA ASN A 35 19.30 -38.70 6.71
C ASN A 35 18.49 -37.71 5.88
N VAL A 36 18.82 -37.67 4.59
CA VAL A 36 18.00 -37.11 3.52
C VAL A 36 17.15 -38.22 2.92
N ASP A 37 15.84 -38.12 3.08
CA ASP A 37 14.88 -39.03 2.47
C ASP A 37 14.18 -38.32 1.32
N VAL A 38 14.23 -38.90 0.12
CA VAL A 38 13.51 -38.38 -1.04
C VAL A 38 12.59 -39.47 -1.55
N SER A 39 11.30 -39.16 -1.66
CA SER A 39 10.29 -40.07 -2.18
C SER A 39 9.49 -39.41 -3.29
N LEU A 40 9.50 -40.02 -4.47
CA LEU A 40 8.62 -39.63 -5.57
C LEU A 40 7.30 -40.38 -5.41
N LYS A 41 6.20 -39.65 -5.24
CA LYS A 41 4.85 -40.19 -5.08
C LYS A 41 3.99 -39.81 -6.27
N VAL A 42 3.53 -40.81 -7.01
CA VAL A 42 2.74 -40.63 -8.22
C VAL A 42 1.45 -41.44 -8.10
N ALA A 43 0.32 -40.78 -8.30
CA ALA A 43 -1.00 -41.39 -8.39
C ALA A 43 -1.50 -41.30 -9.83
N ILE A 44 -1.89 -42.43 -10.40
CA ILE A 44 -2.32 -42.55 -11.80
C ILE A 44 -3.81 -42.90 -11.85
N ASP A 45 -4.53 -42.24 -12.74
CA ASP A 45 -5.94 -42.55 -13.00
C ASP A 45 -6.08 -43.88 -13.75
N GLY A 46 -6.92 -44.77 -13.23
CA GLY A 46 -7.10 -46.13 -13.72
C GLY A 46 -6.46 -47.21 -12.84
N GLU A 47 -6.72 -48.47 -13.17
CA GLU A 47 -5.94 -49.62 -12.68
C GLU A 47 -4.94 -49.98 -13.78
N ARG A 48 -3.66 -49.95 -13.42
CA ARG A 48 -2.53 -50.28 -14.29
C ARG A 48 -1.56 -51.18 -13.54
N ASP A 49 -1.18 -52.27 -14.19
CA ASP A 49 -0.24 -53.29 -13.69
C ASP A 49 1.18 -53.08 -14.28
N ASP A 50 1.33 -52.19 -15.27
CA ASP A 50 2.55 -51.86 -16.00
C ASP A 50 3.33 -50.69 -15.38
N LEU A 51 2.98 -50.26 -14.16
CA LEU A 51 3.60 -49.10 -13.51
C LEU A 51 5.09 -49.26 -13.22
N ASP A 52 5.54 -50.50 -13.01
CA ASP A 52 6.94 -50.82 -12.72
C ASP A 52 7.85 -50.62 -13.95
N GLU A 53 7.28 -50.43 -15.15
CA GLU A 53 8.01 -50.19 -16.40
C GLU A 53 8.21 -48.69 -16.69
N LEU A 54 7.59 -47.78 -15.93
CA LEU A 54 7.86 -46.35 -16.07
C LEU A 54 9.26 -46.02 -15.56
N ASP A 55 10.12 -45.59 -16.48
CA ASP A 55 11.41 -45.01 -16.16
C ASP A 55 11.21 -43.61 -15.56
N LEU A 56 10.88 -43.58 -14.27
CA LEU A 56 10.84 -42.38 -13.45
C LEU A 56 12.17 -42.14 -12.73
N THR A 57 13.29 -42.54 -13.34
CA THR A 57 14.59 -42.40 -12.68
C THR A 57 14.91 -40.92 -12.48
N GLY A 58 14.74 -40.48 -11.22
CA GLY A 58 15.38 -39.25 -10.76
C GLY A 58 16.89 -39.43 -10.90
N ILE A 59 17.53 -38.68 -11.80
CA ILE A 59 18.98 -38.78 -11.96
C ILE A 59 19.58 -38.21 -10.68
N LYS A 60 20.19 -39.11 -9.89
CA LYS A 60 20.87 -38.78 -8.65
C LYS A 60 22.34 -38.53 -8.93
N SER A 61 22.81 -37.32 -8.68
CA SER A 61 24.23 -37.07 -8.51
C SER A 61 24.52 -36.85 -7.02
N LEU A 62 25.57 -37.49 -6.52
CA LEU A 62 26.03 -37.36 -5.14
C LEU A 62 27.50 -36.97 -5.16
N ASN A 63 27.80 -35.76 -4.70
CA ASN A 63 29.17 -35.31 -4.48
C ASN A 63 29.48 -35.37 -2.97
N LYS A 64 30.22 -36.41 -2.57
CA LYS A 64 30.61 -36.61 -1.17
C LYS A 64 31.69 -35.65 -0.68
N GLU A 65 32.40 -34.96 -1.58
CA GLU A 65 33.39 -33.95 -1.18
C GLU A 65 32.72 -32.64 -0.77
N THR A 66 31.57 -32.31 -1.40
CA THR A 66 30.80 -31.09 -1.14
C THR A 66 29.54 -31.32 -0.31
N ASN A 67 29.25 -32.57 0.10
CA ASN A 67 27.98 -32.99 0.72
C ASN A 67 26.75 -32.58 -0.09
N GLU A 68 26.89 -32.57 -1.40
CA GLU A 68 25.86 -32.11 -2.33
C GLU A 68 25.11 -33.30 -2.93
N VAL A 69 23.79 -33.22 -2.90
CA VAL A 69 22.89 -34.20 -3.51
C VAL A 69 22.01 -33.46 -4.49
N SER A 70 22.03 -33.89 -5.76
CA SER A 70 21.08 -33.38 -6.75
C SER A 70 20.14 -34.48 -7.21
N PHE A 71 18.86 -34.16 -7.24
CA PHE A 71 17.82 -34.98 -7.83
C PHE A 71 17.19 -34.23 -9.00
N ASP A 72 17.34 -34.80 -10.19
CA ASP A 72 16.68 -34.30 -11.40
C ASP A 72 15.52 -35.23 -11.73
N PHE A 73 14.29 -34.76 -11.50
CA PHE A 73 13.07 -35.45 -11.82
C PHE A 73 12.47 -34.90 -13.12
N THR A 74 13.14 -35.22 -14.23
CA THR A 74 12.62 -34.99 -15.58
C THR A 74 11.80 -36.19 -16.03
N LEU A 75 10.49 -36.00 -16.20
CA LEU A 75 9.61 -37.01 -16.79
C LEU A 75 9.81 -37.00 -18.31
N ALA A 76 10.40 -38.06 -18.86
CA ALA A 76 10.56 -38.19 -20.31
C ALA A 76 9.19 -38.08 -21.02
N GLU A 77 9.02 -37.08 -21.87
CA GLU A 77 7.77 -36.84 -22.64
C GLU A 77 7.32 -38.10 -23.39
N GLU A 78 8.27 -38.85 -23.95
CA GLU A 78 8.00 -40.08 -24.71
C GLU A 78 7.25 -41.11 -23.85
N ALA A 79 7.62 -41.27 -22.58
CA ALA A 79 6.97 -42.20 -21.66
C ALA A 79 5.52 -41.82 -21.33
N LEU A 80 5.20 -40.51 -21.27
CA LEU A 80 3.85 -40.02 -20.95
C LEU A 80 2.91 -40.12 -22.14
N THR A 81 3.42 -39.78 -23.32
CA THR A 81 2.62 -39.65 -24.54
C THR A 81 2.31 -41.01 -25.16
N GLU A 82 3.27 -41.93 -25.18
CA GLU A 82 3.05 -43.27 -25.74
C GLU A 82 2.16 -44.15 -24.85
N GLN A 83 2.27 -44.00 -23.54
CA GLN A 83 1.51 -44.82 -22.60
C GLN A 83 0.15 -44.25 -22.24
N ASN A 84 -0.22 -43.04 -22.69
CA ASN A 84 -1.52 -42.41 -22.40
C ASN A 84 -1.84 -42.37 -20.89
N ILE A 85 -0.85 -41.95 -20.10
CA ILE A 85 -0.93 -41.91 -18.63
C ILE A 85 -1.40 -40.54 -18.19
N ASN A 86 -2.56 -40.51 -17.52
CA ASN A 86 -3.02 -39.32 -16.80
C ASN A 86 -2.64 -39.45 -15.33
N PHE A 87 -1.78 -38.55 -14.86
CA PHE A 87 -1.50 -38.42 -13.44
C PHE A 87 -2.67 -37.73 -12.74
N ALA A 88 -3.23 -38.39 -11.73
CA ALA A 88 -4.16 -37.76 -10.80
C ALA A 88 -3.40 -36.78 -9.89
N SER A 89 -2.19 -37.15 -9.47
CA SER A 89 -1.27 -36.29 -8.70
C SER A 89 0.16 -36.81 -8.76
N ALA A 90 1.16 -35.93 -8.79
CA ALA A 90 2.55 -36.31 -8.69
C ALA A 90 3.35 -35.26 -7.92
N PHE A 91 4.07 -35.70 -6.88
CA PHE A 91 4.87 -34.83 -6.03
C PHE A 91 6.10 -35.55 -5.47
N ILE A 92 7.15 -34.77 -5.22
CA ILE A 92 8.39 -35.19 -4.59
C ILE A 92 8.29 -34.80 -3.11
N ASP A 93 8.33 -35.79 -2.23
CA ASP A 93 8.34 -35.61 -0.78
C ASP A 93 9.75 -35.81 -0.25
N VAL A 94 10.30 -34.76 0.34
CA VAL A 94 11.71 -34.57 0.68
C VAL A 94 11.79 -34.31 2.17
N LYS A 95 12.58 -35.10 2.88
CA LYS A 95 12.87 -34.89 4.30
C LYS A 95 14.35 -34.64 4.46
N ILE A 96 14.70 -33.51 5.08
CA ILE A 96 16.10 -33.12 5.25
C ILE A 96 16.43 -32.77 6.71
N PRO A 97 17.66 -33.00 7.16
CA PRO A 97 18.10 -32.59 8.49
C PRO A 97 18.02 -31.08 8.70
N ASN A 98 17.92 -30.65 9.97
CA ASN A 98 17.92 -29.23 10.32
C ASN A 98 19.24 -28.53 9.95
N GLY A 99 19.18 -27.26 9.55
CA GLY A 99 20.36 -26.47 9.16
C GLY A 99 20.91 -26.78 7.77
N SER A 100 20.22 -27.62 7.00
CA SER A 100 20.61 -27.97 5.63
C SER A 100 20.46 -26.77 4.68
N LYS A 101 21.18 -26.82 3.57
CA LYS A 101 20.97 -25.91 2.44
C LYS A 101 20.10 -26.60 1.40
N SER A 102 19.17 -25.87 0.79
CA SER A 102 18.28 -26.45 -0.21
C SER A 102 18.02 -25.50 -1.36
N ASN A 103 18.12 -26.03 -2.57
CA ASN A 103 17.76 -25.35 -3.81
C ASN A 103 16.64 -26.14 -4.47
N LEU A 104 15.45 -25.54 -4.60
CA LEU A 104 14.25 -26.17 -5.13
C LEU A 104 13.87 -25.44 -6.42
N GLU A 105 13.92 -26.14 -7.54
CA GLU A 105 13.60 -25.60 -8.86
C GLU A 105 12.43 -26.39 -9.45
N THR A 106 11.37 -25.71 -9.87
CA THR A 106 10.29 -26.36 -10.60
C THR A 106 9.61 -25.49 -11.66
N GLU A 107 9.50 -25.99 -12.89
CA GLU A 107 8.78 -25.27 -13.95
C GLU A 107 7.27 -25.22 -13.67
N LEU A 108 6.67 -26.37 -13.37
CA LEU A 108 5.23 -26.52 -13.18
C LEU A 108 4.96 -27.35 -11.92
N GLY A 109 4.74 -26.68 -10.78
CA GLY A 109 4.59 -27.41 -9.53
C GLY A 109 4.27 -26.51 -8.36
N ARG A 110 3.56 -27.02 -7.36
CA ARG A 110 3.44 -26.31 -6.08
C ARG A 110 4.61 -26.69 -5.20
N VAL A 111 5.23 -25.72 -4.55
CA VAL A 111 6.28 -25.96 -3.56
C VAL A 111 5.67 -25.75 -2.18
N LYS A 112 5.72 -26.77 -1.32
CA LYS A 112 5.38 -26.67 0.09
C LYS A 112 6.63 -26.95 0.92
N VAL A 113 6.99 -26.05 1.83
CA VAL A 113 8.05 -26.28 2.81
C VAL A 113 7.46 -26.13 4.21
N SER A 114 7.77 -27.06 5.11
CA SER A 114 7.24 -27.02 6.48
C SER A 114 8.25 -27.42 7.55
N SER A 115 8.23 -26.69 8.66
CA SER A 115 9.03 -26.94 9.86
C SER A 115 10.54 -26.99 9.59
N LEU A 116 11.01 -26.26 8.57
CA LEU A 116 12.40 -26.30 8.11
C LEU A 116 13.20 -25.09 8.60
N ASP A 117 14.39 -25.36 9.10
CA ASP A 117 15.37 -24.35 9.53
C ASP A 117 16.62 -24.44 8.66
N GLY A 118 17.03 -23.35 8.03
CA GLY A 118 18.25 -23.33 7.20
C GLY A 118 18.30 -22.24 6.15
N LEU A 119 19.03 -22.52 5.07
CA LEU A 119 19.12 -21.65 3.89
C LEU A 119 18.40 -22.33 2.72
N VAL A 120 17.33 -21.71 2.24
CA VAL A 120 16.46 -22.30 1.22
C VAL A 120 16.25 -21.32 0.08
N ASN A 121 16.58 -21.77 -1.14
CA ASN A 121 16.26 -21.08 -2.37
C ASN A 121 15.16 -21.86 -3.09
N ILE A 122 14.11 -21.15 -3.51
CA ILE A 122 12.95 -21.71 -4.20
C ILE A 122 12.75 -20.90 -5.48
N GLU A 123 12.81 -21.56 -6.62
CA GLU A 123 12.57 -20.98 -7.93
C GLU A 123 11.44 -21.77 -8.61
N THR A 124 10.40 -21.07 -9.07
CA THR A 124 9.33 -21.72 -9.83
C THR A 124 8.74 -20.86 -10.94
N GLU A 125 8.69 -21.39 -12.16
CA GLU A 125 8.05 -20.67 -13.28
C GLU A 125 6.54 -20.54 -13.03
N ILE A 126 5.83 -21.65 -12.80
CA ILE A 126 4.39 -21.65 -12.57
C ILE A 126 4.04 -22.53 -11.37
N GLY A 127 3.76 -21.89 -10.23
CA GLY A 127 3.65 -22.62 -8.98
C GLY A 127 3.25 -21.77 -7.80
N ALA A 128 2.33 -22.26 -6.96
CA ALA A 128 2.13 -21.63 -5.66
C ALA A 128 3.20 -22.12 -4.68
N VAL A 129 3.79 -21.20 -3.92
CA VAL A 129 4.73 -21.50 -2.84
C VAL A 129 4.03 -21.35 -1.50
N LEU A 130 4.18 -22.35 -0.63
CA LEU A 130 3.62 -22.37 0.72
C LEU A 130 4.73 -22.68 1.73
N LEU A 131 4.99 -21.75 2.64
CA LEU A 131 5.89 -21.95 3.79
C LEU A 131 5.10 -21.93 5.09
N GLU A 132 5.42 -22.85 6.00
CA GLU A 132 4.74 -23.03 7.28
C GLU A 132 5.77 -23.38 8.36
N ASP A 133 5.85 -22.62 9.44
CA ASP A 133 6.74 -22.91 10.58
C ASP A 133 8.23 -23.00 10.17
N CYS A 134 8.68 -22.13 9.26
CA CYS A 134 10.07 -22.14 8.77
C CYS A 134 10.95 -21.13 9.52
N SER A 135 12.26 -21.39 9.54
CA SER A 135 13.25 -20.45 10.08
C SER A 135 14.55 -20.37 9.27
N GLY A 136 15.30 -19.28 9.45
CA GLY A 136 16.59 -19.06 8.78
C GLY A 136 16.51 -18.06 7.62
N THR A 137 17.18 -18.34 6.50
CA THR A 137 17.24 -17.43 5.33
C THR A 137 16.57 -18.05 4.12
N PHE A 138 15.58 -17.37 3.55
CA PHE A 138 14.79 -17.86 2.42
C PHE A 138 14.83 -16.87 1.25
N ASN A 139 15.10 -17.40 0.05
CA ASN A 139 14.95 -16.69 -1.22
C ASN A 139 13.89 -17.41 -2.06
N ILE A 140 12.83 -16.71 -2.45
CA ILE A 140 11.70 -17.26 -3.19
C ILE A 140 11.48 -16.42 -4.43
N GLU A 141 11.54 -17.04 -5.59
CA GLU A 141 11.32 -16.41 -6.89
C GLU A 141 10.26 -17.21 -7.65
N THR A 142 9.22 -16.52 -8.13
CA THR A 142 8.20 -17.17 -8.96
C THR A 142 7.67 -16.29 -10.09
N GLU A 143 7.68 -16.78 -11.34
CA GLU A 143 7.11 -16.01 -12.44
C GLU A 143 5.59 -15.89 -12.28
N ILE A 144 4.88 -17.02 -12.12
CA ILE A 144 3.41 -17.04 -12.00
C ILE A 144 2.99 -17.90 -10.80
N GLY A 145 2.60 -17.26 -9.71
CA GLY A 145 2.29 -17.98 -8.49
C GLY A 145 2.05 -17.13 -7.26
N SER A 146 1.15 -17.56 -6.38
CA SER A 146 1.02 -16.94 -5.05
C SER A 146 2.04 -17.51 -4.08
N VAL A 147 2.69 -16.64 -3.32
CA VAL A 147 3.56 -17.02 -2.19
C VAL A 147 2.79 -16.82 -0.89
N ASN A 148 2.65 -17.87 -0.09
CA ASN A 148 1.97 -17.81 1.21
C ASN A 148 2.90 -18.30 2.31
N ILE A 149 3.05 -17.52 3.37
CA ILE A 149 3.97 -17.79 4.48
C ILE A 149 3.22 -17.62 5.81
N PHE A 150 3.31 -18.63 6.68
CA PHE A 150 2.58 -18.67 7.94
C PHE A 150 3.48 -19.07 9.11
N ASP A 151 3.35 -18.35 10.22
CA ASP A 151 3.93 -18.72 11.54
C ASP A 151 5.45 -19.01 11.48
N SER A 152 6.23 -18.16 10.80
CA SER A 152 7.66 -18.38 10.51
C SER A 152 8.59 -17.30 11.11
N ASP A 153 9.86 -17.64 11.36
CA ASP A 153 10.87 -16.78 11.99
C ASP A 153 12.18 -16.72 11.18
N PHE A 154 12.41 -15.64 10.44
CA PHE A 154 13.51 -15.52 9.49
C PHE A 154 14.62 -14.57 9.95
N GLU A 155 15.86 -14.91 9.64
CA GLU A 155 16.92 -13.89 9.63
C GLU A 155 16.70 -12.96 8.42
N LYS A 156 16.52 -13.55 7.23
CA LYS A 156 16.27 -12.81 5.99
C LYS A 156 15.27 -13.54 5.12
N LEU A 157 14.27 -12.82 4.65
CA LEU A 157 13.28 -13.32 3.71
C LEU A 157 13.26 -12.43 2.47
N ASN A 158 13.49 -13.02 1.31
CA ASN A 158 13.33 -12.41 0.00
C ASN A 158 12.24 -13.16 -0.77
N CYS A 159 11.23 -12.43 -1.26
CA CYS A 159 10.14 -12.99 -2.06
C CYS A 159 9.89 -12.12 -3.28
N GLU A 160 10.05 -12.67 -4.47
CA GLU A 160 9.79 -11.97 -5.72
C GLU A 160 8.79 -12.75 -6.56
N THR A 161 7.80 -12.07 -7.11
CA THR A 161 6.88 -12.68 -8.08
C THR A 161 6.47 -11.76 -9.20
N GLU A 162 6.55 -12.21 -10.46
CA GLU A 162 6.07 -11.39 -11.57
C GLU A 162 4.55 -11.26 -11.51
N VAL A 163 3.83 -12.39 -11.46
CA VAL A 163 2.36 -12.41 -11.41
C VAL A 163 1.88 -13.28 -10.26
N GLY A 164 1.49 -12.64 -9.16
CA GLY A 164 1.15 -13.37 -7.95
C GLY A 164 0.94 -12.50 -6.73
N SER A 165 0.12 -12.97 -5.78
CA SER A 165 0.01 -12.32 -4.48
C SER A 165 1.01 -12.91 -3.49
N ILE A 166 1.69 -12.06 -2.73
CA ILE A 166 2.51 -12.45 -1.58
C ILE A 166 1.68 -12.22 -0.33
N ARG A 167 1.40 -13.28 0.44
CA ARG A 167 0.72 -13.19 1.74
C ARG A 167 1.61 -13.77 2.82
N MET A 168 1.83 -13.00 3.86
CA MET A 168 2.60 -13.41 5.02
C MET A 168 1.81 -13.10 6.28
N THR A 169 1.68 -14.08 7.18
CA THR A 169 0.90 -13.96 8.41
C THR A 169 1.73 -14.45 9.59
N LYS A 170 1.77 -13.68 10.68
CA LYS A 170 2.49 -14.03 11.91
C LYS A 170 3.96 -14.33 11.67
N ILE A 171 4.63 -13.43 10.94
CA ILE A 171 6.06 -13.58 10.67
C ILE A 171 6.91 -12.73 11.62
N LYS A 172 8.03 -13.31 12.04
CA LYS A 172 9.12 -12.59 12.70
C LYS A 172 10.30 -12.56 11.74
N ALA A 173 10.93 -11.41 11.59
CA ALA A 173 12.14 -11.37 10.77
C ALA A 173 13.08 -10.21 11.11
N HIS A 174 14.37 -10.37 10.83
CA HIS A 174 15.25 -9.22 10.81
C HIS A 174 15.01 -8.39 9.53
N THR A 175 15.09 -9.03 8.36
CA THR A 175 14.88 -8.35 7.08
C THR A 175 13.83 -9.07 6.21
N VAL A 176 12.88 -8.32 5.66
CA VAL A 176 11.90 -8.80 4.68
C VAL A 176 11.95 -7.93 3.44
N ASN A 177 12.25 -8.53 2.29
CA ASN A 177 12.14 -7.89 0.98
C ASN A 177 11.09 -8.63 0.17
N CYS A 178 10.05 -7.94 -0.27
CA CYS A 178 9.02 -8.52 -1.11
C CYS A 178 8.73 -7.61 -2.29
N SER A 179 8.74 -8.17 -3.50
CA SER A 179 8.42 -7.47 -4.73
C SER A 179 7.40 -8.26 -5.56
N THR A 180 6.51 -7.53 -6.23
CA THR A 180 5.69 -8.12 -7.29
C THR A 180 5.42 -7.15 -8.43
N GLU A 181 5.41 -7.62 -9.68
CA GLU A 181 4.97 -6.77 -10.79
C GLU A 181 3.45 -6.64 -10.78
N VAL A 182 2.72 -7.76 -10.72
CA VAL A 182 1.26 -7.79 -10.70
C VAL A 182 0.73 -8.66 -9.57
N GLY A 183 0.27 -8.01 -8.50
CA GLY A 183 -0.35 -8.70 -7.38
C GLY A 183 -0.28 -7.92 -6.08
N GLN A 184 -1.06 -8.38 -5.10
CA GLN A 184 -1.11 -7.73 -3.79
C GLN A 184 -0.04 -8.30 -2.85
N ILE A 185 0.54 -7.44 -2.02
CA ILE A 185 1.41 -7.84 -0.91
C ILE A 185 0.64 -7.61 0.39
N ILE A 186 0.44 -8.68 1.17
CA ILE A 186 -0.26 -8.64 2.44
C ILE A 186 0.67 -9.18 3.52
N LEU A 187 0.99 -8.34 4.49
CA LEU A 187 1.83 -8.66 5.62
C LEU A 187 1.03 -8.41 6.92
N GLU A 188 0.54 -9.49 7.52
CA GLU A 188 -0.34 -9.49 8.69
C GLU A 188 0.41 -9.97 9.94
N GLU A 189 0.21 -9.30 11.08
CA GLU A 189 0.80 -9.66 12.38
C GLU A 189 2.33 -9.82 12.33
N ALA A 190 3.02 -8.83 11.76
CA ALA A 190 4.45 -8.93 11.51
C ALA A 190 5.30 -8.18 12.55
N ASP A 191 6.33 -8.85 13.08
CA ASP A 191 7.37 -8.28 13.94
C ASP A 191 8.70 -8.30 13.16
N VAL A 192 8.96 -7.21 12.43
CA VAL A 192 10.08 -7.12 11.48
C VAL A 192 10.92 -5.88 11.74
N SER A 193 12.25 -6.01 11.70
CA SER A 193 13.17 -4.88 11.91
C SER A 193 13.33 -4.00 10.67
N GLU A 194 13.52 -4.61 9.51
CA GLU A 194 13.66 -3.93 8.22
C GLU A 194 12.72 -4.54 7.18
N THR A 195 11.93 -3.70 6.51
CA THR A 195 10.94 -4.18 5.55
C THR A 195 10.99 -3.36 4.28
N ASN A 196 11.09 -4.01 3.12
CA ASN A 196 10.98 -3.40 1.81
C ASN A 196 9.87 -4.09 1.03
N LEU A 197 8.74 -3.41 0.82
CA LEU A 197 7.59 -3.95 0.08
C LEU A 197 7.39 -3.13 -1.20
N MET A 198 7.42 -3.79 -2.36
CA MET A 198 7.29 -3.14 -3.65
C MET A 198 6.24 -3.84 -4.51
N SER A 199 5.34 -3.08 -5.13
CA SER A 199 4.39 -3.64 -6.09
C SER A 199 4.23 -2.68 -7.28
N GLU A 200 4.48 -3.11 -8.51
CA GLU A 200 4.19 -2.23 -9.65
C GLU A 200 2.68 -2.02 -9.77
N THR A 201 1.90 -3.09 -9.85
CA THR A 201 0.44 -3.05 -9.91
C THR A 201 -0.17 -3.94 -8.83
N GLY A 202 -0.62 -3.33 -7.74
CA GLY A 202 -1.20 -4.08 -6.63
C GLY A 202 -1.33 -3.30 -5.33
N ASN A 203 -2.21 -3.79 -4.46
CA ASN A 203 -2.38 -3.21 -3.13
C ASN A 203 -1.33 -3.76 -2.17
N ILE A 204 -0.84 -2.89 -1.29
CA ILE A 204 0.02 -3.30 -0.17
C ILE A 204 -0.75 -3.09 1.14
N GLU A 205 -0.95 -4.17 1.90
CA GLU A 205 -1.52 -4.12 3.25
C GLU A 205 -0.48 -4.58 4.26
N TYR A 206 -0.18 -3.72 5.24
CA TYR A 206 0.84 -3.99 6.25
C TYR A 206 0.31 -3.72 7.66
N THR A 207 0.21 -4.78 8.46
CA THR A 207 -0.23 -4.74 9.86
C THR A 207 0.94 -5.10 10.76
N LEU A 208 1.41 -4.12 11.53
CA LEU A 208 2.56 -4.27 12.40
C LEU A 208 2.15 -4.77 13.79
N LEU A 209 2.97 -5.64 14.36
CA LEU A 209 2.97 -5.89 15.80
C LEU A 209 3.82 -4.83 16.52
N PRO A 210 3.62 -4.64 17.84
CA PRO A 210 4.48 -3.78 18.65
C PRO A 210 5.93 -4.28 18.65
N SER A 211 6.77 -3.74 17.78
CA SER A 211 8.20 -4.07 17.69
C SER A 211 9.07 -3.01 18.38
N LYS A 212 10.32 -3.37 18.68
CA LYS A 212 11.31 -2.43 19.24
C LYS A 212 11.74 -1.40 18.20
N GLN A 213 12.05 -1.82 16.99
CA GLN A 213 12.40 -0.90 15.92
C GLN A 213 11.88 -1.48 14.62
N ASN A 214 11.44 -0.60 13.74
CA ASN A 214 11.02 -0.96 12.40
C ASN A 214 11.42 0.15 11.44
N HIS A 215 12.15 -0.20 10.39
CA HIS A 215 12.47 0.66 9.27
C HIS A 215 11.82 0.06 8.02
N SER A 216 10.75 0.69 7.55
CA SER A 216 10.01 0.19 6.41
C SER A 216 10.07 1.13 5.22
N LYS A 217 10.33 0.58 4.04
CA LYS A 217 10.14 1.21 2.74
C LYS A 217 9.03 0.47 2.02
N ILE A 218 7.99 1.19 1.64
CA ILE A 218 6.79 0.63 1.03
C ILE A 218 6.45 1.47 -0.18
N SER A 219 6.40 0.85 -1.35
CA SER A 219 6.16 1.58 -2.60
C SER A 219 5.25 0.79 -3.53
N THR A 220 4.32 1.49 -4.18
CA THR A 220 3.58 0.93 -5.31
C THR A 220 3.45 1.93 -6.47
N GLU A 221 3.50 1.49 -7.72
CA GLU A 221 3.17 2.39 -8.84
C GLU A 221 1.65 2.57 -8.91
N ILE A 222 0.89 1.49 -9.02
CA ILE A 222 -0.57 1.52 -9.15
C ILE A 222 -1.19 0.64 -8.08
N GLY A 223 -1.76 1.27 -7.06
CA GLY A 223 -2.44 0.53 -6.01
C GLY A 223 -2.53 1.28 -4.70
N LYS A 224 -3.38 0.76 -3.81
CA LYS A 224 -3.58 1.33 -2.48
C LYS A 224 -2.56 0.78 -1.51
N VAL A 225 -2.01 1.67 -0.67
CA VAL A 225 -1.22 1.27 0.50
C VAL A 225 -2.04 1.45 1.76
N LYS A 226 -2.24 0.38 2.54
CA LYS A 226 -2.92 0.41 3.84
C LYS A 226 -1.94 -0.05 4.91
N ILE A 227 -1.71 0.80 5.91
CA ILE A 227 -0.81 0.50 7.02
C ILE A 227 -1.60 0.58 8.33
N ILE A 228 -1.49 -0.47 9.14
CA ILE A 228 -2.09 -0.56 10.47
C ILE A 228 -0.94 -0.61 11.50
N ILE A 229 -0.95 0.34 12.42
CA ILE A 229 0.17 0.58 13.36
C ILE A 229 -0.35 0.45 14.80
N PRO A 230 0.38 -0.23 15.71
CA PRO A 230 0.02 -0.26 17.11
C PRO A 230 -0.06 1.13 17.75
N GLU A 231 -1.06 1.38 18.59
CA GLU A 231 -1.24 2.69 19.26
C GLU A 231 -0.06 3.04 20.17
N GLU A 232 0.63 2.04 20.71
CA GLU A 232 1.74 2.23 21.65
C GLU A 232 3.05 2.67 20.98
N SER A 233 3.20 2.45 19.67
CA SER A 233 4.46 2.74 18.96
C SER A 233 4.74 4.24 18.86
N GLY A 234 6.00 4.64 18.99
CA GLY A 234 6.49 5.90 18.43
C GLY A 234 6.52 5.76 16.92
N LEU A 235 6.15 6.81 16.17
CA LEU A 235 6.12 6.74 14.70
C LEU A 235 6.66 8.01 14.05
N ILE A 236 7.39 7.80 12.96
CA ILE A 236 7.81 8.79 11.98
C ILE A 236 7.50 8.21 10.61
N ILE A 237 6.49 8.74 9.93
CA ILE A 237 6.04 8.22 8.63
C ILE A 237 6.11 9.34 7.61
N THR A 238 6.84 9.13 6.53
CA THR A 238 6.82 9.98 5.35
C THR A 238 5.95 9.30 4.30
N ALA A 239 4.80 9.89 4.00
CA ALA A 239 3.89 9.39 2.97
C ALA A 239 3.91 10.34 1.76
N THR A 240 4.11 9.81 0.56
CA THR A 240 4.11 10.56 -0.69
C THR A 240 3.17 9.90 -1.69
N THR A 241 2.41 10.69 -2.44
CA THR A 241 1.66 10.18 -3.58
C THR A 241 1.59 11.21 -4.68
N GLU A 242 1.80 10.80 -5.93
CA GLU A 242 1.67 11.72 -7.06
C GLU A 242 0.19 11.96 -7.37
N LEU A 243 -0.56 10.87 -7.50
CA LEU A 243 -2.00 10.86 -7.71
C LEU A 243 -2.73 9.98 -6.70
N GLY A 244 -3.31 10.64 -5.72
CA GLY A 244 -4.18 9.99 -4.78
C GLY A 244 -4.41 10.86 -3.57
N LYS A 245 -4.98 10.24 -2.54
CA LYS A 245 -5.20 10.89 -1.25
C LYS A 245 -4.44 10.14 -0.17
N ILE A 246 -3.68 10.90 0.61
CA ILE A 246 -3.13 10.44 1.89
C ILE A 246 -4.20 10.70 2.96
N SER A 247 -4.70 9.64 3.57
CA SER A 247 -5.65 9.70 4.69
C SER A 247 -5.01 9.08 5.92
N SER A 248 -4.93 9.86 6.99
CA SER A 248 -4.39 9.39 8.27
C SER A 248 -5.48 9.47 9.33
N PHE A 249 -5.65 8.36 10.04
CA PHE A 249 -6.53 8.23 11.21
C PHE A 249 -5.71 7.96 12.48
N LEU A 250 -4.41 8.31 12.44
CA LEU A 250 -3.50 8.19 13.58
C LEU A 250 -3.87 9.21 14.67
N LYS A 251 -3.73 8.80 15.93
CA LYS A 251 -3.98 9.66 17.10
C LYS A 251 -2.68 10.31 17.54
N ASP A 252 -2.78 11.50 18.13
CA ASP A 252 -1.65 12.22 18.72
C ASP A 252 -0.45 12.44 17.78
N VAL A 253 -0.70 12.62 16.48
CA VAL A 253 0.33 12.93 15.49
C VAL A 253 0.38 14.41 15.15
N GLU A 254 1.58 14.93 15.01
CA GLU A 254 1.88 16.17 14.30
C GLU A 254 2.04 15.87 12.82
N THR A 255 1.39 16.67 12.00
CA THR A 255 1.39 16.53 10.55
C THR A 255 2.14 17.72 9.95
N LYS A 256 3.19 17.44 9.17
CA LYS A 256 3.92 18.46 8.41
C LYS A 256 3.75 18.17 6.92
N SER A 257 3.03 19.04 6.23
CA SER A 257 2.92 18.99 4.77
C SER A 257 4.24 19.45 4.12
N LEU A 258 4.69 18.70 3.14
CA LEU A 258 5.82 19.01 2.25
C LEU A 258 5.30 19.28 0.84
N SER A 259 6.16 19.72 -0.08
CA SER A 259 5.80 19.90 -1.49
C SER A 259 5.34 18.60 -2.15
N GLU A 260 5.92 17.46 -1.75
CA GLU A 260 5.73 16.15 -2.41
C GLU A 260 5.09 15.09 -1.49
N GLY A 261 4.63 15.48 -0.29
CA GLY A 261 4.04 14.52 0.64
C GLY A 261 3.73 15.07 2.01
N VAL A 262 3.59 14.16 2.98
CA VAL A 262 3.20 14.46 4.35
C VAL A 262 4.06 13.65 5.31
N ILE A 263 4.63 14.32 6.31
CA ILE A 263 5.28 13.66 7.43
C ILE A 263 4.30 13.61 8.60
N PHE A 264 4.13 12.41 9.18
CA PHE A 264 3.43 12.18 10.43
C PHE A 264 4.44 11.83 11.51
N ARG A 265 4.44 12.57 12.63
CA ARG A 265 5.28 12.30 13.80
C ARG A 265 4.41 12.25 15.05
N LYS A 266 4.49 11.21 15.86
CA LYS A 266 3.74 11.19 17.13
C LYS A 266 4.28 12.23 18.12
N LYS A 267 3.37 12.91 18.82
CA LYS A 267 3.67 13.92 19.84
C LYS A 267 4.34 13.28 21.03
N GLY A 268 5.31 13.98 21.61
CA GLY A 268 5.98 13.53 22.83
C GLY A 268 6.86 12.29 22.66
N ILE A 269 7.26 11.93 21.43
CA ILE A 269 8.37 11.00 21.24
C ILE A 269 9.64 11.69 21.75
N GLU A 270 10.16 11.23 22.89
CA GLU A 270 11.54 11.48 23.27
C GLU A 270 12.45 10.60 22.40
N ASP A 271 13.56 11.16 21.90
CA ASP A 271 14.48 10.46 20.98
C ASP A 271 15.11 9.18 21.57
N ASN A 272 14.92 8.91 22.87
CA ASN A 272 15.35 7.69 23.57
C ASN A 272 14.29 6.57 23.60
N ASN A 273 13.16 6.71 22.92
CA ASN A 273 12.11 5.69 22.96
C ASN A 273 12.55 4.45 22.17
N GLU A 274 12.67 3.29 22.82
CA GLU A 274 13.10 2.01 22.23
C GLU A 274 12.07 1.37 21.28
N ARG A 275 11.04 2.12 20.84
CA ARG A 275 9.89 1.67 20.04
C ARG A 275 9.51 2.67 18.95
N ILE A 276 10.50 3.10 18.16
CA ILE A 276 10.27 4.02 17.03
C ILE A 276 10.11 3.23 15.74
N VAL A 277 8.96 3.40 15.11
CA VAL A 277 8.62 2.90 13.79
C VAL A 277 8.88 4.02 12.77
N THR A 278 9.83 3.80 11.87
CA THR A 278 10.17 4.74 10.79
C THR A 278 9.72 4.16 9.46
N MET A 279 8.89 4.88 8.72
CA MET A 279 8.35 4.40 7.45
C MET A 279 8.48 5.43 6.34
N GLN A 280 8.85 4.96 5.16
CA GLN A 280 8.74 5.68 3.90
C GLN A 280 7.70 4.96 3.06
N VAL A 281 6.62 5.66 2.72
CA VAL A 281 5.47 5.10 2.03
C VAL A 281 5.22 5.93 0.78
N SER A 282 5.29 5.33 -0.39
CA SER A 282 5.06 6.02 -1.66
C SER A 282 4.04 5.29 -2.53
N SER A 283 3.23 6.05 -3.25
CA SER A 283 2.34 5.51 -4.28
C SER A 283 2.29 6.46 -5.48
N GLU A 284 2.65 6.02 -6.68
CA GLU A 284 2.52 6.91 -7.86
C GLU A 284 1.04 7.22 -8.11
N ILE A 285 0.20 6.18 -8.22
CA ILE A 285 -1.23 6.27 -8.44
C ILE A 285 -1.95 5.39 -7.42
N GLY A 286 -2.48 6.02 -6.37
CA GLY A 286 -3.18 5.30 -5.33
C GLY A 286 -3.32 6.05 -4.02
N ASN A 287 -4.20 5.53 -3.16
CA ASN A 287 -4.44 6.11 -1.85
C ASN A 287 -3.51 5.48 -0.82
N ILE A 288 -2.95 6.32 0.05
CA ILE A 288 -2.23 5.87 1.26
C ILE A 288 -3.17 6.06 2.45
N VAL A 289 -3.41 4.98 3.19
CA VAL A 289 -4.27 4.97 4.37
C VAL A 289 -3.48 4.49 5.58
N LEU A 290 -3.37 5.35 6.59
CA LEU A 290 -2.70 5.05 7.86
C LEU A 290 -3.73 4.91 8.98
N LEU A 291 -3.69 3.79 9.70
CA LEU A 291 -4.64 3.40 10.74
C LEU A 291 -3.91 2.95 12.02
N HIS A 292 -4.62 3.01 13.15
CA HIS A 292 -4.25 2.28 14.34
C HIS A 292 -5.01 0.94 14.45
N ASP A 293 -4.42 -0.02 15.17
CA ASP A 293 -4.93 -1.40 15.38
C ASP A 293 -6.32 -1.49 16.05
N ASN A 294 -6.88 -0.37 16.52
CA ASN A 294 -8.23 -0.29 17.09
C ASN A 294 -9.11 0.82 16.50
N THR A 295 -8.72 1.40 15.36
CA THR A 295 -9.58 2.37 14.68
C THR A 295 -10.60 1.67 13.80
N ASP A 296 -11.81 1.46 14.35
CA ASP A 296 -13.01 1.28 13.54
C ASP A 296 -13.13 2.48 12.60
N MET A 297 -12.97 2.25 11.28
CA MET A 297 -13.25 3.30 10.30
C MET A 297 -14.69 3.77 10.49
N ASN A 298 -14.85 4.99 11.00
CA ASN A 298 -16.10 5.71 11.03
C ASN A 298 -16.66 5.86 9.59
N GLU A 299 -17.99 5.97 9.46
CA GLU A 299 -18.68 5.98 8.16
C GLU A 299 -18.18 7.07 7.19
N GLU A 300 -17.62 8.18 7.70
CA GLU A 300 -16.98 9.22 6.89
C GLU A 300 -15.63 8.78 6.30
N GLY A 301 -14.84 8.01 7.04
CA GLY A 301 -13.62 7.37 6.53
C GLY A 301 -13.92 6.33 5.45
N LYS A 302 -15.05 5.62 5.58
CA LYS A 302 -15.59 4.70 4.55
C LYS A 302 -16.16 5.42 3.32
N LYS A 303 -16.62 6.68 3.44
CA LYS A 303 -17.15 7.48 2.33
C LYS A 303 -16.07 8.22 1.54
N SER A 304 -15.05 8.78 2.20
CA SER A 304 -13.88 9.33 1.47
C SER A 304 -13.02 8.25 0.80
N PHE A 305 -13.32 6.98 1.08
CA PHE A 305 -12.74 5.77 0.52
C PHE A 305 -13.22 5.47 -0.92
N LYS A 306 -14.38 5.99 -1.33
CA LYS A 306 -15.04 5.66 -2.62
C LYS A 306 -15.03 6.79 -3.64
N SER A 307 -14.34 7.90 -3.37
CA SER A 307 -14.68 9.19 -3.99
C SER A 307 -13.69 9.74 -5.02
N SER A 308 -12.82 8.94 -5.64
CA SER A 308 -12.22 9.36 -6.92
C SER A 308 -12.78 8.48 -8.04
N LYS A 309 -13.37 9.12 -9.07
CA LYS A 309 -13.87 8.42 -10.27
C LYS A 309 -12.76 7.53 -10.87
N ILE A 310 -11.54 8.06 -10.86
CA ILE A 310 -10.33 7.37 -11.32
C ILE A 310 -10.03 6.14 -10.44
N ALA A 311 -10.09 6.23 -9.10
CA ALA A 311 -9.86 5.08 -8.23
C ALA A 311 -10.94 3.99 -8.40
N ASN A 312 -12.19 4.38 -8.66
CA ASN A 312 -13.26 3.40 -8.94
C ASN A 312 -13.08 2.74 -10.33
N GLU A 313 -12.54 3.46 -11.31
CA GLU A 313 -12.20 2.89 -12.63
C GLU A 313 -10.95 2.01 -12.55
N ILE A 314 -9.95 2.40 -11.76
CA ILE A 314 -8.78 1.57 -11.41
C ILE A 314 -9.22 0.31 -10.67
N GLU A 315 -10.07 0.42 -9.64
CA GLU A 315 -10.56 -0.73 -8.88
C GLU A 315 -11.36 -1.69 -9.77
N LYS A 316 -12.18 -1.17 -10.70
CA LYS A 316 -12.89 -2.00 -11.69
C LYS A 316 -11.94 -2.67 -12.67
N ALA A 317 -10.98 -1.93 -13.23
CA ALA A 317 -9.97 -2.50 -14.13
C ALA A 317 -9.12 -3.57 -13.42
N MET A 318 -8.71 -3.31 -12.17
CA MET A 318 -8.02 -4.27 -11.32
C MET A 318 -8.90 -5.47 -10.99
N GLU A 319 -10.20 -5.30 -10.77
CA GLU A 319 -11.12 -6.42 -10.52
C GLU A 319 -11.27 -7.30 -11.79
N GLU A 320 -11.31 -6.70 -12.98
CA GLU A 320 -11.33 -7.43 -14.26
C GLU A 320 -10.01 -8.15 -14.54
N VAL A 321 -8.88 -7.51 -14.27
CA VAL A 321 -7.55 -8.12 -14.32
C VAL A 321 -7.44 -9.27 -13.32
N THR A 322 -7.90 -9.07 -12.08
CA THR A 322 -7.90 -10.09 -11.02
C THR A 322 -8.80 -11.25 -11.41
N LYS A 323 -9.93 -10.98 -12.07
CA LYS A 323 -10.80 -12.01 -12.64
C LYS A 323 -10.09 -12.77 -13.75
N ALA A 324 -9.37 -12.09 -14.65
CA ALA A 324 -8.59 -12.72 -15.71
C ALA A 324 -7.44 -13.60 -15.15
N THR A 325 -6.66 -13.11 -14.18
CA THR A 325 -5.63 -13.90 -13.47
C THR A 325 -6.21 -15.05 -12.65
N LYS A 326 -7.41 -14.90 -12.08
CA LYS A 326 -8.15 -16.02 -11.48
C LYS A 326 -8.58 -17.06 -12.50
N VAL A 327 -8.88 -16.67 -13.75
CA VAL A 327 -9.13 -17.62 -14.84
C VAL A 327 -7.85 -18.42 -15.13
N PHE A 328 -6.68 -17.78 -15.24
CA PHE A 328 -5.39 -18.46 -15.38
C PHE A 328 -5.05 -19.36 -14.17
N SER A 329 -5.50 -18.98 -12.98
CA SER A 329 -5.32 -19.76 -11.75
C SER A 329 -6.38 -20.86 -11.54
N SER A 330 -7.45 -20.88 -12.36
CA SER A 330 -8.63 -21.71 -12.13
C SER A 330 -8.34 -23.19 -12.37
N PRO A 331 -8.99 -24.12 -11.65
CA PRO A 331 -8.87 -25.55 -11.92
C PRO A 331 -9.24 -25.92 -13.36
N ALA A 332 -10.22 -25.22 -13.96
CA ALA A 332 -10.65 -25.45 -15.33
C ALA A 332 -9.59 -25.03 -16.36
N PHE A 333 -8.93 -23.88 -16.17
CA PHE A 333 -7.80 -23.49 -17.00
C PHE A 333 -6.62 -24.43 -16.77
N LYS A 334 -6.28 -24.76 -15.52
CA LYS A 334 -5.22 -25.72 -15.20
C LYS A 334 -5.45 -27.09 -15.84
N GLN A 335 -6.69 -27.58 -15.86
CA GLN A 335 -7.06 -28.86 -16.45
C GLN A 335 -7.11 -28.81 -17.99
N ALA A 336 -7.59 -27.70 -18.56
CA ALA A 336 -7.57 -27.48 -20.01
C ALA A 336 -6.15 -27.26 -20.55
N PHE A 337 -5.32 -26.54 -19.80
CA PHE A 337 -3.94 -26.24 -20.12
C PHE A 337 -3.06 -27.47 -19.93
N SER A 338 -3.18 -28.20 -18.81
CA SER A 338 -2.45 -29.45 -18.59
C SER A 338 -2.85 -30.54 -19.58
N GLY A 339 -4.14 -30.64 -19.93
CA GLY A 339 -4.67 -31.61 -20.89
C GLY A 339 -4.34 -31.27 -22.36
N ALA A 340 -4.28 -29.99 -22.71
CA ALA A 340 -3.84 -29.54 -24.02
C ALA A 340 -2.32 -29.73 -24.18
N PHE A 341 -1.52 -29.33 -23.19
CA PHE A 341 -0.05 -29.47 -23.22
C PHE A 341 0.45 -30.90 -23.19
N ALA A 342 -0.26 -31.83 -22.52
CA ALA A 342 0.12 -33.24 -22.50
C ALA A 342 0.08 -33.91 -23.89
N ASN A 343 -0.55 -33.29 -24.89
CA ASN A 343 -0.71 -33.85 -26.25
C ASN A 343 -0.01 -33.01 -27.34
N LEU A 344 0.83 -32.04 -26.97
CA LEU A 344 1.43 -31.06 -27.89
C LEU A 344 2.92 -31.37 -28.10
N GLY A 345 3.28 -31.87 -29.29
CA GLY A 345 4.68 -32.17 -29.63
C GLY A 345 5.61 -30.95 -29.55
N GLU A 346 6.92 -31.21 -29.43
CA GLU A 346 8.01 -30.26 -29.15
C GLU A 346 7.95 -28.92 -29.93
N THR A 347 7.55 -28.96 -31.21
CA THR A 347 7.38 -27.76 -32.04
C THR A 347 6.25 -26.86 -31.56
N ILE A 348 5.15 -27.46 -31.10
CA ILE A 348 4.00 -26.70 -30.58
C ILE A 348 4.23 -26.33 -29.12
N ARG A 349 4.97 -27.10 -28.33
CA ARG A 349 5.42 -26.71 -26.97
C ARG A 349 6.29 -25.46 -27.00
N LYS A 350 7.26 -25.39 -27.92
CA LYS A 350 8.00 -24.14 -28.21
C LYS A 350 7.05 -23.01 -28.58
N ASN A 351 6.05 -23.27 -29.41
CA ASN A 351 5.07 -22.24 -29.79
C ASN A 351 4.15 -21.83 -28.64
N VAL A 352 3.84 -22.70 -27.66
CA VAL A 352 3.01 -22.32 -26.52
C VAL A 352 3.85 -21.71 -25.39
N GLN A 353 5.10 -22.11 -25.18
CA GLN A 353 6.02 -21.41 -24.29
C GLN A 353 6.35 -20.02 -24.86
N VAL A 354 6.53 -19.92 -26.18
CA VAL A 354 6.55 -18.64 -26.91
C VAL A 354 5.20 -17.95 -26.78
N ALA A 355 4.04 -18.63 -26.85
CA ALA A 355 2.74 -17.97 -26.66
C ALA A 355 2.47 -17.53 -25.22
N VAL A 356 3.04 -18.20 -24.21
CA VAL A 356 2.95 -17.82 -22.79
C VAL A 356 3.90 -16.67 -22.53
N LYS A 357 5.12 -16.70 -23.06
CA LYS A 357 6.03 -15.55 -23.05
C LYS A 357 5.48 -14.39 -23.86
N ASP A 358 4.84 -14.64 -24.98
CA ASP A 358 4.18 -13.62 -25.81
C ASP A 358 2.91 -13.13 -25.12
N ALA A 359 2.18 -13.97 -24.38
CA ALA A 359 1.04 -13.56 -23.58
C ALA A 359 1.48 -12.77 -22.36
N ASP A 360 2.58 -13.15 -21.71
CA ASP A 360 3.22 -12.41 -20.63
C ASP A 360 3.74 -11.07 -21.15
N VAL A 361 4.50 -11.05 -22.24
CA VAL A 361 4.91 -9.84 -22.95
C VAL A 361 3.70 -9.03 -23.39
N THR A 362 2.62 -9.63 -23.89
CA THR A 362 1.39 -8.91 -24.27
C THR A 362 0.67 -8.37 -23.04
N ILE A 363 0.69 -9.09 -21.92
CA ILE A 363 0.16 -8.66 -20.63
C ILE A 363 1.01 -7.49 -20.15
N LYS A 364 2.33 -7.62 -20.04
CA LYS A 364 3.30 -6.57 -19.70
C LYS A 364 3.26 -5.38 -20.64
N ASP A 365 3.02 -5.56 -21.93
CA ASP A 365 2.87 -4.50 -22.93
C ASP A 365 1.51 -3.84 -22.83
N THR A 366 0.44 -4.60 -22.58
CA THR A 366 -0.90 -4.04 -22.36
C THR A 366 -0.92 -3.29 -21.03
N PHE A 367 -0.31 -3.83 -19.98
CA PHE A 367 -0.09 -3.16 -18.70
C PHE A 367 0.84 -1.98 -18.85
N GLY A 368 1.89 -2.08 -19.65
CA GLY A 368 2.81 -1.00 -19.98
C GLY A 368 2.08 0.12 -20.70
N THR A 369 1.23 -0.21 -21.67
CA THR A 369 0.38 0.75 -22.38
C THR A 369 -0.67 1.37 -21.46
N VAL A 370 -1.29 0.58 -20.60
CA VAL A 370 -2.26 1.04 -19.60
C VAL A 370 -1.56 1.94 -18.57
N ARG A 371 -0.40 1.54 -18.06
CA ARG A 371 0.47 2.31 -17.17
C ARG A 371 0.91 3.60 -17.83
N ASP A 372 1.37 3.56 -19.08
CA ASP A 372 1.84 4.72 -19.81
C ASP A 372 0.67 5.67 -20.11
N SER A 373 -0.51 5.13 -20.46
CA SER A 373 -1.74 5.92 -20.60
C SER A 373 -2.16 6.55 -19.28
N PHE A 374 -2.01 5.84 -18.16
CA PHE A 374 -2.27 6.37 -16.83
C PHE A 374 -1.21 7.40 -16.43
N LYS A 375 0.07 7.20 -16.76
CA LYS A 375 1.17 8.16 -16.53
C LYS A 375 0.96 9.42 -17.37
N GLU A 376 0.46 9.30 -18.59
CA GLU A 376 0.15 10.41 -19.47
C GLU A 376 -1.09 11.19 -18.99
N GLU A 377 -2.17 10.50 -18.63
CA GLU A 377 -3.36 11.08 -18.01
C GLU A 377 -3.00 11.73 -16.66
N ALA A 378 -2.09 11.10 -15.91
CA ALA A 378 -1.61 11.60 -14.64
C ALA A 378 -0.76 12.86 -14.77
N HIS A 379 0.15 12.86 -15.73
CA HIS A 379 0.95 14.02 -16.07
C HIS A 379 0.06 15.15 -16.55
N ARG A 380 -0.98 14.87 -17.33
CA ARG A 380 -1.99 15.85 -17.74
C ARG A 380 -2.74 16.42 -16.52
N ALA A 381 -3.22 15.57 -15.61
CA ALA A 381 -3.91 16.00 -14.40
C ALA A 381 -2.99 16.80 -13.45
N LYS A 382 -1.70 16.44 -13.37
CA LYS A 382 -0.68 17.18 -12.60
C LYS A 382 -0.41 18.55 -13.21
N MET A 383 -0.24 18.63 -14.53
CA MET A 383 -0.10 19.90 -15.27
C MET A 383 -1.32 20.79 -15.06
N GLU A 384 -2.54 20.26 -15.22
CA GLU A 384 -3.78 21.02 -14.98
C GLU A 384 -3.88 21.51 -13.52
N ARG A 385 -3.43 20.69 -12.56
CA ARG A 385 -3.39 21.07 -11.14
C ARG A 385 -2.34 22.14 -10.85
N GLU A 386 -1.16 22.06 -11.45
CA GLU A 386 -0.11 23.07 -11.36
C GLU A 386 -0.56 24.39 -12.01
N GLU A 387 -1.14 24.34 -13.20
CA GLU A 387 -1.77 25.51 -13.86
C GLU A 387 -2.89 26.11 -13.01
N MET A 388 -3.74 25.29 -12.38
CA MET A 388 -4.74 25.78 -11.43
C MET A 388 -4.11 26.40 -10.18
N LEU A 389 -2.99 25.87 -9.70
CA LEU A 389 -2.27 26.39 -8.53
C LEU A 389 -1.60 27.73 -8.85
N GLU A 390 -1.00 27.85 -10.03
CA GLU A 390 -0.44 29.10 -10.56
C GLU A 390 -1.54 30.13 -10.81
N ALA A 391 -2.66 29.74 -11.39
CA ALA A 391 -3.83 30.60 -11.55
C ALA A 391 -4.38 31.06 -10.18
N ALA A 392 -4.41 30.18 -9.17
CA ALA A 392 -4.81 30.54 -7.82
C ALA A 392 -3.79 31.48 -7.14
N GLN A 393 -2.50 31.30 -7.38
CA GLN A 393 -1.45 32.22 -6.91
C GLN A 393 -1.58 33.60 -7.57
N HIS A 394 -1.76 33.66 -8.88
CA HIS A 394 -2.02 34.90 -9.60
C HIS A 394 -3.31 35.60 -9.13
N MET A 395 -4.39 34.85 -8.87
CA MET A 395 -5.60 35.40 -8.25
C MET A 395 -5.32 35.96 -6.85
N ARG A 396 -4.47 35.31 -6.06
CA ARG A 396 -4.08 35.77 -4.72
C ARG A 396 -3.21 37.03 -4.78
N GLU A 397 -2.30 37.12 -5.74
CA GLU A 397 -1.48 38.31 -5.99
C GLU A 397 -2.34 39.49 -6.45
N ASN A 398 -3.24 39.27 -7.41
CA ASN A 398 -4.20 40.27 -7.86
C ASN A 398 -5.11 40.73 -6.71
N ALA A 399 -5.63 39.81 -5.90
CA ALA A 399 -6.42 40.16 -4.72
C ALA A 399 -5.61 40.97 -3.69
N SER A 400 -4.30 40.72 -3.58
CA SER A 400 -3.42 41.48 -2.70
C SER A 400 -3.15 42.90 -3.22
N ALA A 401 -3.00 43.06 -4.54
CA ALA A 401 -2.88 44.36 -5.20
C ALA A 401 -4.17 45.18 -5.04
N THR A 402 -5.33 44.58 -5.31
CA THR A 402 -6.63 45.23 -5.11
C THR A 402 -6.83 45.65 -3.65
N ARG A 403 -6.40 44.83 -2.68
CA ARG A 403 -6.46 45.22 -1.25
C ARG A 403 -5.56 46.41 -0.92
N LYS A 404 -4.41 46.54 -1.59
CA LYS A 404 -3.49 47.66 -1.41
C LYS A 404 -4.12 48.95 -1.95
N ASP A 405 -4.72 48.90 -3.14
CA ASP A 405 -5.39 50.04 -3.76
C ASP A 405 -6.60 50.51 -2.94
N VAL A 406 -7.43 49.57 -2.46
CA VAL A 406 -8.56 49.87 -1.56
C VAL A 406 -8.08 50.51 -0.26
N ARG A 407 -6.94 50.06 0.28
CA ARG A 407 -6.36 50.62 1.51
C ARG A 407 -5.82 52.03 1.28
N GLU A 408 -5.29 52.32 0.09
CA GLU A 408 -4.78 53.64 -0.29
C GLU A 408 -5.94 54.63 -0.50
N GLN A 409 -6.99 54.23 -1.24
CA GLN A 409 -8.22 55.01 -1.36
C GLN A 409 -8.89 55.28 0.00
N ALA A 410 -8.92 54.29 0.89
CA ALA A 410 -9.44 54.46 2.24
C ALA A 410 -8.56 55.39 3.10
N ARG A 411 -7.26 55.51 2.81
CA ARG A 411 -6.36 56.45 3.48
C ARG A 411 -6.61 57.88 2.99
N GLU A 412 -6.74 58.07 1.68
CA GLU A 412 -7.07 59.36 1.07
C GLU A 412 -8.42 59.89 1.58
N ALA A 413 -9.47 59.06 1.54
CA ALA A 413 -10.78 59.42 2.07
C ALA A 413 -10.75 59.77 3.59
N ARG A 414 -9.83 59.16 4.36
CA ARG A 414 -9.64 59.51 5.78
C ARG A 414 -8.91 60.83 5.97
N GLU A 415 -7.97 61.17 5.09
CA GLU A 415 -7.28 62.46 5.11
C GLU A 415 -8.25 63.58 4.73
N GLU A 416 -9.03 63.43 3.66
CA GLU A 416 -10.08 64.37 3.27
C GLU A 416 -11.12 64.58 4.39
N ALA A 417 -11.57 63.49 5.02
CA ALA A 417 -12.49 63.59 6.16
C ALA A 417 -11.86 64.29 7.38
N ARG A 418 -10.53 64.22 7.54
CA ARG A 418 -9.82 64.92 8.62
C ARG A 418 -9.75 66.42 8.33
N GLU A 419 -9.44 66.80 7.10
CA GLU A 419 -9.41 68.20 6.66
C GLU A 419 -10.80 68.84 6.79
N ALA A 420 -11.85 68.17 6.31
CA ALA A 420 -13.22 68.66 6.45
C ALA A 420 -13.65 68.85 7.92
N ARG A 421 -13.19 67.98 8.83
CA ARG A 421 -13.42 68.13 10.29
C ARG A 421 -12.68 69.31 10.89
N GLU A 422 -11.47 69.59 10.39
CA GLU A 422 -10.66 70.71 10.87
C GLU A 422 -11.24 72.04 10.39
N GLU A 423 -11.71 72.11 9.15
CA GLU A 423 -12.48 73.24 8.61
C GLU A 423 -13.78 73.47 9.39
N ALA A 424 -14.55 72.41 9.66
CA ALA A 424 -15.75 72.51 10.47
C ALA A 424 -15.46 73.01 11.89
N ARG A 425 -14.30 72.63 12.47
CA ARG A 425 -13.87 73.13 13.78
C ARG A 425 -13.53 74.61 13.73
N GLN A 426 -12.83 75.07 12.70
CA GLN A 426 -12.50 76.48 12.51
C GLN A 426 -13.77 77.32 12.29
N ALA A 427 -14.72 76.83 11.48
CA ALA A 427 -16.01 77.48 11.28
C ALA A 427 -16.79 77.58 12.60
N LYS A 428 -16.83 76.49 13.39
CA LYS A 428 -17.47 76.48 14.72
C LYS A 428 -16.81 77.47 15.68
N GLU A 429 -15.49 77.60 15.65
CA GLU A 429 -14.76 78.56 16.49
C GLU A 429 -15.04 80.02 16.07
N GLN A 430 -15.13 80.29 14.76
CA GLN A 430 -15.53 81.60 14.25
C GLN A 430 -16.97 81.95 14.63
N VAL A 431 -17.91 81.01 14.49
CA VAL A 431 -19.31 81.20 14.93
C VAL A 431 -19.37 81.46 16.44
N THR A 432 -18.61 80.71 17.24
CA THR A 432 -18.55 80.91 18.70
C THR A 432 -17.99 82.29 19.06
N LYS A 433 -16.97 82.78 18.33
CA LYS A 433 -16.41 84.13 18.53
C LYS A 433 -17.38 85.24 18.12
N VAL A 434 -18.20 85.04 17.09
CA VAL A 434 -19.24 86.01 16.68
C VAL A 434 -20.38 86.04 17.70
N VAL A 435 -20.84 84.88 18.16
CA VAL A 435 -21.88 84.77 19.20
C VAL A 435 -21.44 85.41 20.53
N ALA A 436 -20.15 85.28 20.90
CA ALA A 436 -19.60 85.93 22.08
C ALA A 436 -19.45 87.46 21.96
N ARG A 437 -19.40 88.00 20.73
CA ARG A 437 -19.21 89.44 20.48
C ARG A 437 -20.51 90.25 20.47
N ASP A 438 -21.63 89.60 20.14
CA ASP A 438 -22.95 90.23 20.03
C ASP A 438 -23.82 90.12 21.30
N GLY A 439 -23.26 89.64 22.43
CA GLY A 439 -23.97 89.65 23.71
C GLY A 439 -25.25 88.80 23.75
N LEU A 440 -25.34 87.79 22.88
CA LEU A 440 -26.39 86.80 22.91
C LEU A 440 -26.00 85.70 23.90
N ASN A 441 -26.72 85.65 25.03
CA ASN A 441 -26.61 84.59 26.03
C ASN A 441 -26.62 83.20 25.36
N SER A 442 -25.55 82.43 25.58
CA SER A 442 -25.35 81.08 25.05
C SER A 442 -26.16 80.00 25.77
N ASP A 443 -27.08 80.37 26.66
CA ASP A 443 -27.85 79.44 27.50
C ASP A 443 -29.12 78.87 26.83
N MET A 444 -29.27 79.02 25.50
CA MET A 444 -30.46 78.53 24.78
C MET A 444 -30.24 77.39 23.77
N PHE A 445 -29.04 76.82 23.69
CA PHE A 445 -28.76 75.66 22.82
C PHE A 445 -28.13 74.46 23.53
N ALA A 446 -28.14 74.44 24.86
CA ALA A 446 -27.70 73.31 25.66
C ALA A 446 -28.91 72.70 26.38
N ASP A 447 -29.83 72.09 25.64
CA ASP A 447 -30.76 71.06 26.17
C ASP A 447 -31.60 70.49 25.02
N ASN A 448 -31.03 69.56 24.24
CA ASN A 448 -31.81 68.48 23.61
C ASN A 448 -30.95 67.31 23.08
N GLU A 449 -29.91 66.88 23.81
CA GLU A 449 -29.06 65.75 23.38
C GLU A 449 -28.70 64.78 24.52
N SER A 450 -29.56 64.65 25.53
CA SER A 450 -29.30 63.85 26.75
C SER A 450 -30.42 62.90 27.14
N ALA A 451 -31.18 62.38 26.16
CA ALA A 451 -32.13 61.27 26.40
C ALA A 451 -32.06 60.09 25.39
N SER A 452 -31.31 60.17 24.28
CA SER A 452 -31.23 59.08 23.27
C SER A 452 -29.88 58.35 23.17
N SER A 453 -28.78 58.93 23.69
CA SER A 453 -27.42 58.42 23.40
C SER A 453 -27.01 57.18 24.21
N GLY A 454 -27.64 56.93 25.36
CA GLY A 454 -27.41 55.72 26.18
C GLY A 454 -28.06 54.46 25.60
N THR A 455 -29.24 54.64 25.02
CA THR A 455 -30.06 53.58 24.42
C THR A 455 -29.49 53.14 23.07
N GLU A 456 -29.04 54.09 22.24
CA GLU A 456 -28.37 53.78 20.97
C GLU A 456 -27.01 53.10 21.15
N LYS A 457 -26.19 53.55 22.12
CA LYS A 457 -24.93 52.87 22.43
C LYS A 457 -25.14 51.44 22.90
N SER A 458 -26.18 51.19 23.68
CA SER A 458 -26.53 49.84 24.13
C SER A 458 -27.00 48.96 22.96
N ARG A 459 -27.82 49.50 22.04
CA ARG A 459 -28.25 48.79 20.82
C ARG A 459 -27.07 48.43 19.90
N LEU A 460 -26.16 49.37 19.66
CA LEU A 460 -24.97 49.14 18.84
C LEU A 460 -24.06 48.06 19.42
N LYS A 461 -23.94 47.99 20.75
CA LYS A 461 -23.11 46.98 21.43
C LYS A 461 -23.72 45.58 21.32
N VAL A 462 -25.05 45.45 21.35
CA VAL A 462 -25.72 44.15 21.14
C VAL A 462 -25.52 43.66 19.69
N LEU A 463 -25.58 44.56 18.71
CA LEU A 463 -25.31 44.21 17.30
C LEU A 463 -23.84 43.79 17.06
N ASP A 464 -22.88 44.49 17.68
CA ASP A 464 -21.45 44.12 17.61
C ASP A 464 -21.17 42.74 18.23
N LEU A 465 -21.86 42.37 19.32
CA LEU A 465 -21.75 41.04 19.92
C LEU A 465 -22.38 39.94 19.05
N LEU A 466 -23.46 40.25 18.34
CA LEU A 466 -24.09 39.33 17.38
C LEU A 466 -23.19 39.10 16.16
N GLU A 467 -22.59 40.16 15.61
CA GLU A 467 -21.66 40.07 14.47
C GLU A 467 -20.41 39.26 14.81
N LYS A 468 -19.91 39.37 16.05
CA LYS A 468 -18.78 38.57 16.56
C LYS A 468 -19.16 37.13 16.92
N GLY A 469 -20.44 36.75 16.81
CA GLY A 469 -20.93 35.41 17.15
C GLY A 469 -20.90 35.07 18.63
N VAL A 470 -20.82 36.09 19.51
CA VAL A 470 -20.75 35.91 20.97
C VAL A 470 -22.12 35.59 21.57
N ILE A 471 -23.19 36.04 20.92
CA ILE A 471 -24.59 35.80 21.31
C ILE A 471 -25.40 35.29 20.11
N THR A 472 -26.49 34.56 20.37
CA THR A 472 -27.37 34.08 19.31
C THR A 472 -28.36 35.16 18.84
N GLN A 473 -29.01 34.96 17.69
CA GLN A 473 -30.05 35.88 17.20
C GLN A 473 -31.23 36.02 18.19
N GLN A 474 -31.54 34.96 18.94
CA GLN A 474 -32.60 34.96 19.94
C GLN A 474 -32.23 35.82 21.15
N ASP A 475 -31.00 35.69 21.66
CA ASP A 475 -30.49 36.50 22.78
C ASP A 475 -30.42 37.99 22.43
N ALA A 476 -29.97 38.30 21.20
CA ALA A 476 -29.91 39.68 20.71
C ALA A 476 -31.31 40.31 20.65
N LYS A 477 -32.33 39.54 20.26
CA LYS A 477 -33.72 40.02 20.22
C LYS A 477 -34.25 40.34 21.62
N GLU A 478 -34.04 39.46 22.59
CA GLU A 478 -34.48 39.68 23.98
C GLU A 478 -33.80 40.89 24.62
N LEU A 479 -32.49 41.08 24.38
CA LEU A 479 -31.74 42.24 24.87
C LEU A 479 -32.21 43.55 24.23
N LEU A 480 -32.50 43.54 22.92
CA LEU A 480 -33.01 44.73 22.23
C LEU A 480 -34.44 45.11 22.65
N GLU A 481 -35.28 44.12 22.97
CA GLU A 481 -36.62 44.35 23.55
C GLU A 481 -36.54 44.92 24.97
N ALA A 482 -35.58 44.46 25.79
CA ALA A 482 -35.35 45.00 27.13
C ALA A 482 -34.82 46.44 27.13
N ILE A 483 -34.06 46.85 26.11
CA ILE A 483 -33.55 48.22 25.93
C ILE A 483 -34.65 49.18 25.41
N GLY A 484 -35.75 48.65 24.85
CA GLY A 484 -36.85 49.42 24.26
C GLY A 484 -38.05 49.71 25.17
N LYS A 485 -38.00 49.29 26.44
CA LYS A 485 -38.97 49.63 27.50
C LYS A 485 -38.33 50.56 28.52
#